data_AF-A0AA38RY19-F1
#
_entry.id   AF-A0AA38RY19-F1
#
_cell.length_a   1.000
_cell.length_b   1.000
_cell.length_c   1.000
_cell.angle_alpha   90.00
_cell.angle_beta   90.00
_cell.angle_gamma   90.00
#
_symmetry.space_group_name_H-M   'P 1'
#
loop_
_entity.id
_entity.type
_entity.pdbx_description
1 polymer ?
#
loop_
_entity_poly.entity_id
_entity_poly.type
_entity_poly.pdbx_seq_one_letter_code
_entity_poly.pdbx_strand_id
1 'polypeptide(L)'
;MLHPQYWLTGRAIDQLTDEHLDTYRAIHEEFMAIWELEVQAYIVGVHYGDVMRAGWTNGNFWYFSAVHSFNGLYGVFLQHIQPLYGASRDWKDFERIVAPYWTPGASEFIREKVGERDRYLERLRQLFRGASAQND
;
A
#
# COMPACT_ATOMS: atom_id res chain seq x y z
N MET A 1 9.40 6.46 13.88
CA MET A 1 8.55 6.04 15.01
C MET A 1 9.16 4.77 15.60
N LEU A 2 8.93 4.42 16.87
CA LEU A 2 9.42 3.14 17.42
C LEU A 2 8.49 2.02 16.94
N HIS A 3 9.04 1.07 16.22
CA HIS A 3 8.35 -0.16 15.82
C HIS A 3 9.39 -1.25 15.49
N PRO A 4 9.03 -2.53 15.60
CA PRO A 4 9.87 -3.61 15.08
C PRO A 4 10.07 -3.44 13.57
N GLN A 5 11.22 -3.87 13.07
CA GLN A 5 11.59 -3.65 11.67
C GLN A 5 10.78 -4.58 10.76
N TYR A 6 10.22 -4.05 9.66
CA TYR A 6 9.38 -4.86 8.75
C TYR A 6 10.14 -6.02 8.07
N TRP A 7 11.46 -5.91 7.96
CA TRP A 7 12.31 -6.90 7.31
C TRP A 7 12.65 -8.12 8.18
N LEU A 8 12.07 -8.25 9.39
CA LEU A 8 12.30 -9.40 10.28
C LEU A 8 11.99 -10.75 9.62
N THR A 9 11.07 -10.79 8.65
CA THR A 9 10.75 -11.99 7.85
C THR A 9 11.48 -12.06 6.52
N GLY A 10 12.38 -11.12 6.22
CA GLY A 10 13.08 -11.01 4.94
C GLY A 10 12.15 -10.71 3.75
N ARG A 11 10.98 -10.13 4.01
CA ARG A 11 9.99 -9.76 2.99
C ARG A 11 9.95 -8.24 2.80
N ALA A 12 9.58 -7.84 1.59
CA ALA A 12 9.27 -6.44 1.32
C ALA A 12 7.95 -6.07 2.01
N ILE A 13 7.80 -4.78 2.37
CA ILE A 13 6.66 -4.30 3.15
C ILE A 13 5.31 -4.52 2.44
N ASP A 14 5.28 -4.42 1.11
CA ASP A 14 4.13 -4.65 0.24
C ASP A 14 3.82 -6.15 0.01
N GLN A 15 4.72 -7.03 0.46
CA GLN A 15 4.55 -8.49 0.42
C GLN A 15 4.07 -9.05 1.76
N LEU A 16 3.89 -8.21 2.78
CA LEU A 16 3.36 -8.63 4.09
C LEU A 16 1.84 -8.78 4.04
N THR A 17 1.36 -9.71 3.21
CA THR A 17 -0.05 -10.06 3.07
C THR A 17 -0.29 -11.52 3.47
N ASP A 18 -1.55 -11.83 3.82
CA ASP A 18 -2.02 -13.19 4.09
C ASP A 18 -1.09 -13.98 5.04
N GLU A 19 -0.60 -15.16 4.62
CA GLU A 19 0.27 -16.02 5.42
C GLU A 19 1.59 -15.33 5.84
N HIS A 20 2.11 -14.43 5.00
CA HIS A 20 3.32 -13.66 5.32
C HIS A 20 3.06 -12.60 6.38
N LEU A 21 1.86 -12.02 6.39
CA LEU A 21 1.43 -11.12 7.45
C LEU A 21 1.28 -11.87 8.77
N ASP A 22 0.69 -13.07 8.76
CA ASP A 22 0.52 -13.88 9.96
C ASP A 22 1.86 -14.33 10.54
N THR A 23 2.78 -14.74 9.67
CA THR A 23 4.17 -15.07 10.07
C THR A 23 4.87 -13.86 10.69
N TYR A 24 4.75 -12.69 10.06
CA TYR A 24 5.34 -11.47 10.59
C TYR A 24 4.70 -11.06 11.93
N ARG A 25 3.38 -11.19 12.06
CA ARG A 25 2.65 -10.90 13.31
C ARG A 25 3.16 -11.75 14.46
N ALA A 26 3.37 -13.05 14.25
CA ALA A 26 3.89 -13.94 15.27
C ALA A 26 5.29 -13.51 15.75
N ILE A 27 6.21 -13.23 14.82
CA ILE A 27 7.56 -12.75 15.13
C ILE A 27 7.52 -11.37 15.81
N HIS A 28 6.63 -10.49 15.34
CA HIS A 28 6.43 -9.17 15.94
C HIS A 28 5.94 -9.29 17.39
N GLU A 29 4.99 -10.18 17.68
CA GLU A 29 4.48 -10.43 19.03
C GLU A 29 5.57 -10.99 19.95
N GLU A 30 6.37 -11.94 19.48
CA GLU A 30 7.53 -12.48 20.21
C GLU A 30 8.55 -11.38 20.53
N PHE A 31 8.92 -10.58 19.52
CA PHE A 31 9.84 -9.45 19.69
C PHE A 31 9.31 -8.46 20.74
N MET A 32 8.04 -8.09 20.65
CA MET A 32 7.43 -7.14 21.59
C MET A 32 7.41 -7.69 23.03
N ALA A 33 7.17 -8.99 23.20
CA ALA A 33 7.18 -9.63 24.51
C ALA A 33 8.58 -9.60 25.15
N ILE A 34 9.62 -9.95 24.39
CA ILE A 34 11.02 -9.90 24.87
C ILE A 34 11.44 -8.47 25.16
N TRP A 35 11.17 -7.55 24.22
CA TRP A 35 11.52 -6.14 24.34
C TRP A 35 10.93 -5.51 25.60
N GLU A 36 9.65 -5.77 25.91
CA GLU A 36 9.04 -5.22 27.12
C GLU A 36 9.66 -5.77 28.40
N LEU A 37 9.98 -7.07 28.46
CA LEU A 37 10.66 -7.68 29.60
C LEU A 37 12.04 -7.03 29.83
N GLU A 38 12.81 -6.83 28.77
CA GLU A 38 14.12 -6.20 28.86
C GLU A 38 14.02 -4.72 29.23
N VAL A 39 13.15 -3.95 28.58
CA VAL A 39 13.02 -2.51 28.85
C VAL A 39 12.52 -2.25 30.26
N GLN A 40 11.56 -3.04 30.76
CA GLN A 40 11.08 -2.91 32.15
C GLN A 40 12.18 -3.20 33.18
N ALA A 41 13.16 -4.04 32.85
CA ALA A 41 14.28 -4.33 33.75
C ALA A 41 15.28 -3.16 33.88
N TYR A 42 15.34 -2.25 32.88
CA TYR A 42 16.35 -1.19 32.83
C TYR A 42 15.78 0.24 32.89
N ILE A 43 14.53 0.47 32.46
CA ILE A 43 13.93 1.80 32.34
C ILE A 43 12.57 1.81 33.03
N VAL A 44 12.48 2.50 34.17
CA VAL A 44 11.25 2.63 34.95
C VAL A 44 10.42 3.84 34.46
N GLY A 45 9.13 3.62 34.22
CA GLY A 45 8.16 4.71 34.00
C GLY A 45 7.90 5.10 32.55
N VAL A 46 8.49 4.43 31.55
CA VAL A 46 8.17 4.68 30.14
C VAL A 46 7.54 3.46 29.48
N HIS A 47 6.31 3.61 29.03
CA HIS A 47 5.51 2.57 28.38
C HIS A 47 5.77 2.53 26.86
N TYR A 48 7.02 2.36 26.45
CA TYR A 48 7.38 2.29 25.02
C TYR A 48 6.66 1.15 24.29
N GLY A 49 6.41 0.04 24.98
CA GLY A 49 5.64 -1.09 24.46
C GLY A 49 4.23 -0.71 24.03
N ASP A 50 3.52 0.07 24.85
CA ASP A 50 2.16 0.55 24.55
C ASP A 50 2.16 1.46 23.32
N VAL A 51 3.17 2.32 23.17
CA VAL A 51 3.32 3.19 21.99
C VAL A 51 3.54 2.36 20.72
N MET A 52 4.41 1.33 20.78
CA MET A 52 4.71 0.45 19.65
C MET A 52 3.48 -0.38 19.26
N ARG A 53 2.73 -0.94 20.23
CA ARG A 53 1.48 -1.68 19.98
C ARG A 53 0.40 -0.77 19.43
N ALA A 54 0.24 0.42 19.99
CA ALA A 54 -0.70 1.42 19.46
C ALA A 54 -0.36 1.76 18.01
N GLY A 55 0.94 1.89 17.70
CA GLY A 55 1.46 2.12 16.35
C GLY A 55 1.15 1.02 15.34
N TRP A 56 1.07 -0.23 15.79
CA TRP A 56 0.61 -1.36 14.96
C TRP A 56 -0.90 -1.27 14.69
N THR A 57 -1.70 -1.07 15.74
CA THR A 57 -3.17 -1.08 15.66
C THR A 57 -3.75 0.09 14.87
N ASN A 58 -3.18 1.28 15.01
CA ASN A 58 -3.61 2.46 14.26
C ASN A 58 -3.00 2.53 12.84
N GLY A 59 -2.19 1.55 12.43
CA GLY A 59 -1.56 1.51 11.11
C GLY A 59 -0.44 2.53 10.89
N ASN A 60 0.04 3.18 11.95
CA ASN A 60 1.21 4.06 11.92
C ASN A 60 2.47 3.30 11.47
N PHE A 61 2.63 2.06 11.94
CA PHE A 61 3.66 1.14 11.44
C PHE A 61 3.67 1.06 9.90
N TRP A 62 2.50 0.87 9.29
CA TRP A 62 2.36 0.76 7.84
C TRP A 62 2.69 2.07 7.15
N TYR A 63 2.20 3.19 7.68
CA TYR A 63 2.47 4.51 7.14
C TYR A 63 3.98 4.84 7.09
N PHE A 64 4.69 4.72 8.22
CA PHE A 64 6.13 5.04 8.24
C PHE A 64 6.96 4.02 7.48
N SER A 65 6.61 2.74 7.52
CA SER A 65 7.31 1.71 6.72
C SER A 65 7.14 1.96 5.22
N ALA A 66 5.96 2.40 4.79
CA ALA A 66 5.66 2.72 3.40
C ALA A 66 6.39 3.97 2.90
N VAL A 67 6.56 4.99 3.75
CA VAL A 67 7.35 6.19 3.40
C VAL A 67 8.80 5.85 3.02
N HIS A 68 9.36 4.80 3.62
CA HIS A 68 10.70 4.31 3.30
C HIS A 68 10.77 3.40 2.06
N SER A 69 9.63 2.98 1.50
CA SER A 69 9.54 2.14 0.30
C SER A 69 8.53 2.74 -0.67
N PHE A 70 8.99 3.67 -1.52
CA PHE A 70 8.13 4.36 -2.47
C PHE A 70 7.41 3.39 -3.43
N ASN A 71 8.07 2.29 -3.80
CA ASN A 71 7.47 1.27 -4.67
C ASN A 71 6.35 0.49 -3.97
N GLY A 72 6.48 0.24 -2.66
CA GLY A 72 5.47 -0.47 -1.87
C GLY A 72 4.36 0.43 -1.34
N LEU A 73 4.54 1.76 -1.36
CA LEU A 73 3.64 2.71 -0.72
C LEU A 73 2.18 2.55 -1.15
N TYR A 74 1.93 2.42 -2.45
CA TYR A 74 0.58 2.26 -2.97
C TYR A 74 -0.06 0.94 -2.50
N GLY A 75 0.67 -0.17 -2.60
CA GLY A 75 0.21 -1.48 -2.14
C GLY A 75 -0.09 -1.49 -0.64
N VAL A 76 0.84 -1.00 0.16
CA VAL A 76 0.71 -0.92 1.63
C VAL A 76 -0.47 -0.04 2.02
N PHE A 77 -0.65 1.10 1.35
CA PHE A 77 -1.78 1.98 1.62
C PHE A 77 -3.10 1.25 1.40
N LEU A 78 -3.29 0.61 0.25
CA LEU A 78 -4.53 -0.09 -0.09
C LEU A 78 -4.79 -1.28 0.83
N GLN A 79 -3.75 -2.06 1.16
CA GLN A 79 -3.87 -3.30 1.90
C GLN A 79 -4.03 -3.08 3.41
N HIS A 80 -3.33 -2.09 3.98
CA HIS A 80 -3.18 -1.97 5.43
C HIS A 80 -3.65 -0.64 6.03
N ILE A 81 -3.70 0.45 5.25
CA ILE A 81 -4.07 1.78 5.76
C ILE A 81 -5.52 2.12 5.41
N GLN A 82 -5.91 1.98 4.14
CA GLN A 82 -7.27 2.26 3.67
C GLN A 82 -8.33 1.46 4.46
N PRO A 83 -8.15 0.16 4.80
CA PRO A 83 -9.16 -0.57 5.55
C PRO A 83 -9.40 -0.07 6.98
N LEU A 84 -8.45 0.68 7.55
CA LEU A 84 -8.54 1.25 8.89
C LEU A 84 -9.30 2.57 8.92
N TYR A 85 -9.15 3.40 7.89
CA TYR A 85 -9.63 4.79 7.86
C TYR A 85 -10.69 5.07 6.79
N GLY A 86 -10.73 4.26 5.73
CA GLY A 86 -11.62 4.44 4.60
C GLY A 86 -13.06 4.09 4.97
N ALA A 87 -14.01 4.94 4.55
CA ALA A 87 -15.43 4.70 4.73
C ALA A 87 -15.96 3.52 3.90
N SER A 88 -15.28 3.19 2.79
CA SER A 88 -15.62 2.09 1.90
C SER A 88 -14.39 1.23 1.62
N ARG A 89 -14.59 -0.09 1.63
CA ARG A 89 -13.61 -1.07 1.14
C ARG A 89 -13.72 -1.29 -0.37
N ASP A 90 -14.71 -0.68 -1.04
CA ASP A 90 -14.82 -0.74 -2.49
C ASP A 90 -13.80 0.23 -3.13
N TRP A 91 -12.98 -0.32 -4.01
CA TRP A 91 -11.97 0.42 -4.77
C TRP A 91 -12.60 1.55 -5.60
N LYS A 92 -13.81 1.33 -6.15
CA LYS A 92 -14.49 2.31 -7.01
C LYS A 92 -14.86 3.58 -6.26
N ASP A 93 -15.28 3.43 -5.01
CA ASP A 93 -15.63 4.57 -4.17
C ASP A 93 -14.39 5.39 -3.81
N PHE A 94 -13.31 4.71 -3.44
CA PHE A 94 -12.04 5.37 -3.14
C PHE A 94 -11.49 6.14 -4.33
N GLU A 95 -11.43 5.51 -5.52
CA GLU A 95 -10.97 6.19 -6.71
C GLU A 95 -11.82 7.41 -7.05
N ARG A 96 -13.14 7.31 -6.90
CA ARG A 96 -14.04 8.45 -7.11
C ARG A 96 -13.77 9.60 -6.14
N ILE A 97 -13.43 9.30 -4.89
CA ILE A 97 -13.10 10.30 -3.87
C ILE A 97 -11.73 10.94 -4.13
N VAL A 98 -10.73 10.14 -4.54
CA VAL A 98 -9.35 10.62 -4.70
C VAL A 98 -9.08 11.23 -6.07
N ALA A 99 -9.80 10.82 -7.12
CA ALA A 99 -9.65 11.31 -8.50
C ALA A 99 -9.52 12.86 -8.60
N PRO A 100 -10.36 13.67 -7.93
CA PRO A 100 -10.29 15.13 -8.01
C PRO A 100 -9.01 15.75 -7.43
N TYR A 101 -8.29 15.04 -6.55
CA TYR A 101 -7.05 15.55 -5.95
C TYR A 101 -5.85 15.48 -6.90
N TRP A 102 -5.92 14.66 -7.96
CA TRP A 102 -4.81 14.50 -8.91
C TRP A 102 -4.69 15.66 -9.89
N THR A 103 -5.81 16.26 -10.29
CA THR A 103 -5.83 17.43 -11.19
C THR A 103 -7.18 18.14 -11.15
N PRO A 104 -7.23 19.47 -11.32
CA PRO A 104 -8.46 20.17 -11.65
C PRO A 104 -9.13 19.52 -12.86
N GLY A 105 -10.45 19.30 -12.78
CA GLY A 105 -11.21 18.68 -13.87
C GLY A 105 -10.87 17.20 -14.13
N ALA A 106 -10.36 16.45 -13.15
CA ALA A 106 -9.93 15.06 -13.30
C ALA A 106 -10.87 14.17 -14.12
N SER A 107 -12.17 14.25 -13.90
CA SER A 107 -13.15 13.45 -14.65
C SER A 107 -13.17 13.76 -16.15
N GLU A 108 -13.00 15.03 -16.54
CA GLU A 108 -12.91 15.43 -17.94
C GLU A 108 -11.59 14.97 -18.56
N PHE A 109 -10.48 15.20 -17.86
CA PHE A 109 -9.16 14.73 -18.27
C PHE A 109 -9.14 13.21 -18.51
N ILE A 110 -9.73 12.42 -17.60
CA ILE A 110 -9.83 10.97 -17.75
C ILE A 110 -10.65 10.59 -18.99
N ARG A 111 -11.82 11.23 -19.21
CA ARG A 111 -12.66 10.96 -20.39
C ARG A 111 -11.91 11.26 -21.69
N GLU A 112 -11.19 12.36 -21.76
CA GLU A 112 -10.38 12.73 -22.93
C GLU A 112 -9.30 11.67 -23.20
N LYS A 113 -8.56 11.25 -22.16
CA LYS A 113 -7.51 10.22 -22.29
C LYS A 113 -8.05 8.86 -22.72
N VAL A 114 -9.23 8.47 -22.24
CA VAL A 114 -9.91 7.24 -22.70
C VAL A 114 -10.23 7.35 -24.20
N GLY A 115 -10.78 8.48 -24.65
CA GLY A 115 -11.07 8.71 -26.07
C GLY A 115 -9.82 8.77 -26.96
N GLU A 116 -8.71 9.33 -26.47
CA GLU A 116 -7.41 9.28 -27.17
C GLU A 116 -6.90 7.85 -27.33
N ARG A 117 -6.96 7.05 -26.25
CA ARG A 117 -6.55 5.64 -26.26
C ARG A 117 -7.36 4.84 -27.28
N ASP A 118 -8.68 5.01 -27.29
CA ASP A 118 -9.54 4.23 -28.19
C ASP A 118 -9.26 4.57 -29.67
N ARG A 119 -9.04 5.86 -29.98
CA ARG A 119 -8.57 6.27 -31.33
C ARG A 119 -7.21 5.70 -31.68
N TYR A 120 -6.28 5.66 -30.73
CA TYR A 120 -4.96 5.07 -30.93
C TYR A 120 -5.05 3.55 -31.21
N LEU A 121 -5.85 2.82 -30.43
CA LEU A 121 -6.08 1.39 -30.63
C LEU A 121 -6.72 1.10 -31.99
N GLU A 122 -7.63 1.96 -32.44
CA GLU A 122 -8.23 1.80 -33.78
C GLU A 122 -7.20 1.98 -34.90
N ARG A 123 -6.35 3.02 -34.81
CA ARG A 123 -5.25 3.20 -35.76
C ARG A 123 -4.29 2.02 -35.77
N LEU A 124 -3.94 1.49 -34.59
CA LEU A 124 -3.11 0.29 -34.48
C LEU A 124 -3.74 -0.90 -35.21
N ARG A 125 -5.02 -1.17 -34.97
CA ARG A 125 -5.74 -2.28 -35.64
C ARG A 125 -5.72 -2.13 -37.16
N GLN A 126 -5.91 -0.92 -37.67
CA GLN A 126 -5.86 -0.64 -39.11
C GLN A 126 -4.47 -0.89 -39.69
N LEU A 127 -3.42 -0.43 -39.02
CA LEU A 127 -2.03 -0.67 -39.44
C LEU A 127 -1.70 -2.16 -39.48
N PHE A 128 -2.07 -2.92 -38.44
CA PHE A 128 -1.82 -4.36 -38.41
C PHE A 128 -2.57 -5.11 -39.51
N ARG A 129 -3.84 -4.77 -39.78
CA ARG A 129 -4.60 -5.36 -40.91
C ARG A 129 -3.98 -5.03 -42.26
N GLY A 130 -3.51 -3.79 -42.44
CA GLY A 130 -2.84 -3.35 -43.66
C GLY A 130 -1.51 -4.08 -43.90
N ALA A 131 -0.73 -4.32 -42.84
CA ALA A 131 0.51 -5.08 -42.91
C ALA A 131 0.29 -6.58 -43.18
N SER A 132 -0.78 -7.18 -42.64
CA SER A 132 -1.17 -8.57 -42.96
C SER A 132 -1.56 -8.74 -44.42
N ALA A 133 -2.31 -7.78 -44.98
CA ALA A 133 -2.79 -7.84 -46.37
C ALA A 133 -1.71 -7.53 -47.42
N GLN A 134 -0.53 -7.06 -47.02
CA GLN A 134 0.62 -6.82 -47.91
C GLN A 134 1.59 -8.01 -47.96
N ASN A 135 1.40 -9.02 -47.12
CA ASN A 135 2.26 -10.21 -47.00
C ASN A 135 1.63 -11.49 -47.57
N ASP A 136 0.40 -11.41 -48.10
CA ASP A 136 -0.28 -12.44 -48.91
C ASP A 136 -0.25 -12.05 -50.40
#